data_AF-A0A0D0DDG4-F1
#
_entry.id   AF-A0A0D0DDG4-F1
#
_cell.length_a   1.000
_cell.length_b   1.000
_cell.length_c   1.000
_cell.angle_alpha   90.00
_cell.angle_beta   90.00
_cell.angle_gamma   90.00
#
_symmetry.space_group_name_H-M   'P 1'
#
loop_
_entity.id
_entity.type
_entity.pdbx_description
1 polymer ?
#
loop_
_entity_poly.entity_id
_entity_poly.type
_entity_poly.pdbx_seq_one_letter_code
_entity_poly.pdbx_strand_id
1 'polypeptide(L)'
;KQSITKSNFVSIYAQAHLQALTPDNICAAFQKMGAWPFNPDVVTKEMMAPSFETSSVGRLPLPQPSPVCTISAAIHQYQMECMTTTATPAHPGLDNPFHASANAVMVMPTPTTQHPPPAVSTGWHLAAEEAA
;
A
#
# COMPACT_ATOMS: atom_id res chain seq x y z
N LYS A 1 21.42 35.61 28.18
CA LYS A 1 20.75 34.94 27.04
C LYS A 1 20.72 33.45 27.34
N GLN A 2 19.54 32.84 27.47
CA GLN A 2 19.46 31.37 27.62
C GLN A 2 19.82 30.69 26.29
N SER A 3 20.52 29.56 26.35
CA SER A 3 20.82 28.74 25.18
C SER A 3 19.58 27.95 24.77
N ILE A 4 19.35 27.82 23.47
CA ILE A 4 18.32 26.92 22.94
C ILE A 4 18.87 25.50 23.04
N THR A 5 18.11 24.63 23.70
CA THR A 5 18.38 23.20 23.82
C THR A 5 17.30 22.44 23.05
N LYS A 6 17.54 21.18 22.71
CA LYS A 6 16.50 20.37 22.06
C LYS A 6 15.23 20.31 22.90
N SER A 7 15.36 20.19 24.23
CA SER A 7 14.24 20.10 25.15
C SER A 7 13.39 21.39 25.17
N ASN A 8 14.02 22.56 25.28
CA ASN A 8 13.27 23.82 25.32
C ASN A 8 12.63 24.19 23.97
N PHE A 9 13.25 23.80 22.85
CA PHE A 9 12.67 24.01 21.54
C PHE A 9 11.46 23.11 21.32
N VAL A 10 11.59 21.81 21.63
CA VAL A 10 10.50 20.84 21.43
C VAL A 10 9.30 21.19 22.30
N SER A 11 9.49 21.65 23.54
CA SER A 11 8.36 22.01 24.41
C SER A 11 7.54 23.17 23.83
N ILE A 12 8.20 24.20 23.28
CA ILE A 12 7.54 25.34 22.64
C ILE A 12 6.89 24.92 21.31
N TYR A 13 7.63 24.19 20.47
CA TYR A 13 7.14 23.74 19.18
C TYR A 13 5.94 22.81 19.32
N ALA A 14 5.97 21.85 20.25
CA ALA A 14 4.87 20.90 20.45
C ALA A 14 3.56 21.62 20.79
N GLN A 15 3.61 22.64 21.65
CA GLN A 15 2.44 23.45 21.98
C GLN A 15 1.90 24.19 20.76
N ALA A 16 2.77 24.85 20.00
CA ALA A 16 2.36 25.53 18.77
C ALA A 16 1.80 24.56 17.73
N HIS A 17 2.38 23.36 17.62
CA HIS A 17 1.96 22.33 16.67
C HIS A 17 0.56 21.79 16.99
N LEU A 18 0.27 21.52 18.27
CA LEU A 18 -1.06 21.10 18.72
C LEU A 18 -2.13 22.17 18.45
N GLN A 19 -1.77 23.45 18.64
CA GLN A 19 -2.67 24.57 18.36
C GLN A 19 -2.87 24.82 16.86
N ALA A 20 -1.86 24.52 16.04
CA ALA A 20 -1.91 24.74 14.59
C ALA A 20 -2.61 23.59 13.85
N LEU A 21 -2.45 22.33 14.28
CA LEU A 21 -3.04 21.15 13.66
C LEU A 21 -4.48 20.90 14.12
N THR A 22 -5.34 21.91 13.97
CA THR A 22 -6.78 21.73 14.14
C THR A 22 -7.40 21.08 12.90
N PRO A 23 -8.53 20.35 13.02
CA PRO A 23 -9.24 19.81 11.87
C PRO A 23 -9.55 20.86 10.79
N ASP A 24 -9.91 22.08 11.21
CA ASP A 24 -10.23 23.17 10.30
C ASP A 24 -8.99 23.65 9.51
N ASN A 25 -7.85 23.81 10.19
CA ASN A 25 -6.60 24.21 9.53
C ASN A 25 -6.09 23.12 8.58
N ILE A 26 -6.23 21.85 8.97
CA ILE A 26 -5.88 20.70 8.13
C ILE A 26 -6.77 20.69 6.88
N CYS A 27 -8.09 20.78 7.04
CA CYS A 27 -9.03 20.82 5.93
C CYS A 27 -8.79 22.03 5.02
N ALA A 28 -8.55 23.22 5.59
CA ALA A 28 -8.27 24.44 4.83
C ALA A 28 -6.96 24.32 4.02
N ALA A 29 -5.92 23.72 4.61
CA ALA A 29 -4.66 23.47 3.91
C ALA A 29 -4.87 22.49 2.74
N PHE A 30 -5.56 21.36 2.95
CA PHE A 30 -5.85 20.42 1.88
C PHE A 30 -6.79 20.99 0.81
N GLN A 31 -7.72 21.87 1.18
CA GLN A 31 -8.54 22.64 0.23
C GLN A 31 -7.69 23.56 -0.63
N LYS A 32 -6.75 24.28 -0.01
CA LYS A 32 -5.86 25.17 -0.76
C LYS A 32 -4.95 24.41 -1.72
N MET A 33 -4.57 23.18 -1.36
CA MET A 33 -3.80 22.27 -2.21
C MET A 33 -4.66 21.53 -3.26
N GLY A 34 -5.98 21.67 -3.23
CA GLY A 34 -6.90 20.96 -4.13
C GLY A 34 -7.06 19.47 -3.83
N ALA A 35 -6.57 19.00 -2.68
CA ALA A 35 -6.67 17.60 -2.26
C ALA A 35 -7.96 17.30 -1.46
N TRP A 36 -8.59 18.33 -0.88
CA TRP A 36 -9.85 18.22 -0.13
C TRP A 36 -10.89 19.25 -0.64
N PRO A 37 -12.18 18.92 -0.75
CA PRO A 37 -12.75 17.57 -0.61
C PRO A 37 -12.21 16.64 -1.69
N PHE A 38 -11.96 15.39 -1.31
CA PHE A 38 -11.53 14.38 -2.28
C PHE A 38 -12.69 14.12 -3.24
N ASN A 39 -12.48 14.42 -4.52
CA ASN A 39 -13.44 14.12 -5.57
C ASN A 39 -12.98 12.86 -6.33
N PRO A 40 -13.58 11.68 -6.07
CA PRO A 40 -13.20 10.44 -6.75
C PRO A 40 -13.50 10.48 -8.25
N ASP A 41 -14.43 11.31 -8.71
CA ASP A 41 -14.82 11.40 -10.12
C ASP A 41 -13.70 12.01 -10.99
N VAL A 42 -12.74 12.70 -10.39
CA VAL A 42 -11.60 13.30 -11.09
C VAL A 42 -10.55 12.25 -11.43
N VAL A 43 -10.47 11.17 -10.65
CA VAL A 43 -9.48 10.10 -10.85
C VAL A 43 -10.13 9.00 -11.68
N THR A 44 -9.98 9.09 -12.99
CA THR A 44 -10.56 8.09 -13.89
C THR A 44 -9.80 6.77 -13.81
N LYS A 45 -10.45 5.67 -14.26
CA LYS A 45 -9.82 4.34 -14.30
C LYS A 45 -8.58 4.33 -15.19
N GLU A 46 -8.59 5.14 -16.24
CA GLU A 46 -7.49 5.32 -17.18
C GLU A 46 -6.30 6.01 -16.48
N MET A 47 -6.53 7.05 -15.66
CA MET A 47 -5.49 7.68 -14.84
C MET A 47 -4.88 6.71 -13.81
N MET A 48 -5.66 5.73 -13.36
CA MET A 48 -5.21 4.67 -12.44
C MET A 48 -4.52 3.49 -13.16
N ALA A 49 -4.34 3.55 -14.49
CA ALA A 49 -3.72 2.50 -15.29
C ALA A 49 -2.38 2.90 -15.95
N PRO A 50 -1.39 3.46 -15.22
CA PRO A 50 -0.11 3.88 -15.82
C PRO A 50 0.70 2.71 -16.42
N SER A 51 0.41 1.48 -15.99
CA SER A 51 1.01 0.27 -16.56
C SER A 51 0.57 0.01 -18.00
N PHE A 52 -0.57 0.55 -18.44
CA PHE A 52 -1.06 0.38 -19.81
C PHE A 52 -0.22 1.22 -20.79
N GLU A 53 0.00 2.49 -20.48
CA GLU A 53 0.81 3.39 -21.31
C GLU A 53 2.27 2.93 -21.42
N THR A 54 2.80 2.33 -20.36
CA THR A 54 4.18 1.82 -20.30
C THR A 54 4.31 0.36 -20.75
N SER A 55 3.21 -0.29 -21.11
CA SER A 55 3.23 -1.65 -21.64
C SER A 55 3.74 -1.67 -23.07
N SER A 56 4.85 -2.36 -23.31
CA SER A 56 5.29 -2.68 -24.66
C SER A 56 4.90 -4.12 -24.99
N VAL A 57 4.09 -4.32 -26.02
CA VAL A 57 3.83 -5.65 -26.58
C VAL A 57 4.94 -5.96 -27.59
N GLY A 58 5.96 -6.70 -27.14
CA GLY A 58 7.00 -7.21 -28.01
C GLY A 58 6.45 -8.30 -28.94
N ARG A 59 6.51 -8.08 -30.25
CA ARG A 59 6.30 -9.15 -31.22
C ARG A 59 7.64 -9.76 -31.56
N LEU A 60 7.73 -11.08 -31.44
CA LEU A 60 8.94 -11.79 -31.86
C LEU A 60 8.99 -11.80 -33.39
N PRO A 61 10.14 -11.47 -34.00
CA PRO A 61 10.27 -11.44 -35.46
C PRO A 61 10.16 -12.84 -36.09
N LEU A 62 10.26 -13.90 -35.28
CA LEU A 62 10.21 -15.30 -35.71
C LEU A 62 9.29 -16.10 -34.78
N PRO A 63 8.61 -17.14 -35.29
CA PRO A 63 7.85 -18.06 -34.45
C PRO A 63 8.77 -18.72 -33.43
N GLN A 64 8.30 -18.80 -32.18
CA GLN A 64 9.08 -19.47 -31.14
C GLN A 64 9.19 -20.97 -31.43
N PRO A 65 10.36 -21.59 -31.16
CA PRO A 65 10.54 -23.03 -31.36
C PRO A 65 9.59 -23.83 -30.45
N SER A 66 9.30 -25.06 -30.88
CA SER A 66 8.22 -25.92 -30.35
C SER A 66 8.09 -25.98 -28.82
N PRO A 67 9.17 -26.10 -28.02
CA PRO A 67 9.03 -26.14 -26.55
C PRO A 67 8.47 -24.84 -25.97
N VAL A 68 8.95 -23.69 -26.47
CA VAL A 68 8.52 -22.38 -25.95
C VAL A 68 7.12 -22.04 -26.47
N CYS A 69 6.79 -22.42 -27.71
CA CYS A 69 5.44 -22.30 -28.24
C CYS A 69 4.41 -23.10 -27.43
N THR A 70 4.76 -24.34 -27.03
CA THR A 70 3.88 -25.21 -26.23
C THR A 70 3.63 -24.61 -24.85
N ILE A 71 4.68 -24.11 -24.19
CA ILE A 71 4.55 -23.47 -22.89
C ILE A 71 3.75 -22.17 -22.99
N SER A 72 4.03 -21.33 -24.00
CA SER A 72 3.29 -20.09 -24.23
C SER A 72 1.81 -20.35 -24.48
N ALA A 73 1.46 -21.40 -25.23
CA ALA A 73 0.08 -21.78 -25.49
C ALA A 73 -0.62 -22.26 -24.21
N ALA A 74 0.05 -23.10 -23.40
CA ALA A 74 -0.49 -23.58 -22.13
C ALA A 74 -0.73 -22.44 -21.12
N ILE A 75 0.20 -21.47 -21.02
CA ILE A 75 0.03 -20.28 -20.19
C ILE A 75 -1.16 -19.45 -20.67
N HIS A 76 -1.27 -19.21 -21.99
CA HIS A 76 -2.37 -18.44 -22.55
C HIS A 76 -3.73 -19.13 -22.31
N GLN A 77 -3.80 -20.45 -22.47
CA GLN A 77 -5.01 -21.23 -22.20
C GLN A 77 -5.42 -21.10 -20.72
N TYR A 78 -4.49 -21.30 -19.79
CA TYR A 78 -4.76 -21.16 -18.36
C TYR A 78 -5.26 -19.74 -18.00
N GLN A 79 -4.65 -18.71 -18.58
CA GLN A 79 -5.06 -17.32 -18.37
C GLN A 79 -6.49 -17.06 -18.89
N MET A 80 -6.85 -17.58 -20.06
CA MET A 80 -8.21 -17.45 -20.60
C MET A 80 -9.25 -18.14 -19.72
N GLU A 81 -8.96 -19.36 -19.26
CA GLU A 81 -9.85 -20.14 -18.37
C GLU A 81 -10.09 -19.40 -17.03
N CYS A 82 -9.06 -18.74 -16.48
CA CYS A 82 -9.20 -17.93 -15.26
C CYS A 82 -10.01 -16.64 -15.48
N MET A 83 -10.04 -16.06 -16.68
CA MET A 83 -10.73 -14.78 -16.96
C MET A 83 -12.19 -14.95 -17.38
N THR A 84 -12.61 -16.12 -17.88
CA THR A 84 -13.99 -16.36 -18.35
C THR A 84 -15.01 -16.70 -17.26
N THR A 85 -14.60 -16.77 -15.99
CA THR A 85 -15.50 -17.07 -14.86
C THR A 85 -15.97 -15.78 -14.17
N THR A 86 -16.69 -14.92 -14.89
CA THR A 86 -17.56 -13.88 -14.30
C THR A 86 -18.74 -13.62 -15.25
N ALA A 87 -19.59 -14.62 -15.41
CA ALA A 87 -20.96 -14.44 -15.87
C ALA A 87 -21.90 -14.92 -14.76
N THR A 88 -22.69 -13.97 -14.26
CA THR A 88 -23.71 -13.96 -13.20
C THR A 88 -24.27 -15.31 -12.70
N PRO A 89 -24.35 -15.52 -11.36
CA PRO A 89 -24.98 -16.68 -10.75
C PRO A 89 -26.50 -16.51 -10.67
N ALA A 90 -27.25 -17.43 -11.26
CA ALA A 90 -28.61 -17.72 -10.78
C ALA A 90 -28.48 -18.71 -9.62
N HIS A 91 -28.39 -18.21 -8.38
CA HIS A 91 -28.70 -19.04 -7.22
C HIS A 91 -30.22 -19.19 -7.11
N PRO A 92 -30.69 -20.36 -6.65
CA PRO A 92 -31.16 -20.36 -5.28
C PRO A 92 -30.56 -21.50 -4.46
N GLY A 93 -30.03 -21.14 -3.29
CA GLY A 93 -29.96 -22.01 -2.12
C GLY A 93 -28.84 -23.04 -2.09
N LEU A 94 -27.70 -22.69 -1.51
CA LEU A 94 -27.08 -23.41 -0.39
C LEU A 94 -25.76 -22.69 -0.03
N ASP A 95 -25.84 -21.97 1.08
CA ASP A 95 -24.81 -21.66 2.06
C ASP A 95 -23.44 -22.30 1.83
N ASN A 96 -22.42 -21.47 1.56
CA ASN A 96 -21.10 -21.68 2.14
C ASN A 96 -20.28 -20.38 2.25
N PRO A 97 -19.71 -20.05 3.44
CA PRO A 97 -19.09 -18.77 3.72
C PRO A 97 -17.55 -18.86 3.62
N PHE A 98 -16.98 -18.82 2.42
CA PHE A 98 -15.55 -18.52 2.27
C PHE A 98 -15.33 -17.80 0.94
N HIS A 99 -15.64 -16.51 0.94
CA HIS A 99 -15.32 -15.61 -0.16
C HIS A 99 -13.94 -15.00 0.10
N ALA A 100 -12.87 -15.64 -0.39
CA ALA A 100 -11.56 -15.01 -0.50
C ALA A 100 -10.68 -15.74 -1.51
N SER A 101 -10.43 -15.11 -2.66
CA SER A 101 -9.06 -14.89 -3.16
C SER A 101 -9.12 -14.01 -4.40
N ALA A 102 -9.24 -12.71 -4.20
CA ALA A 102 -8.85 -11.74 -5.22
C ALA A 102 -7.34 -11.52 -5.08
N ASN A 103 -6.62 -11.74 -6.17
CA ASN A 103 -5.24 -11.31 -6.42
C ASN A 103 -4.16 -11.99 -5.57
N ALA A 104 -3.58 -13.05 -6.12
CA ALA A 104 -2.22 -13.46 -5.79
C ALA A 104 -1.24 -12.35 -6.24
N VAL A 105 -1.05 -11.35 -5.40
CA VAL A 105 0.19 -10.57 -5.37
C VAL A 105 1.31 -11.58 -5.12
N MET A 106 2.30 -11.66 -6.01
CA MET A 106 3.54 -12.37 -5.69
C MET A 106 4.18 -11.68 -4.50
N VAL A 107 3.84 -12.14 -3.29
CA VAL A 107 4.57 -11.82 -2.06
C VAL A 107 5.94 -12.47 -2.21
N MET A 108 6.95 -11.63 -2.43
CA MET A 108 8.35 -12.04 -2.26
C MET A 108 8.51 -12.60 -0.83
N PRO A 109 9.10 -13.79 -0.63
CA PRO A 109 9.40 -14.25 0.71
C PRO A 109 10.47 -13.34 1.32
N THR A 110 10.07 -12.58 2.34
CA THR A 110 10.99 -11.87 3.24
C THR A 110 11.98 -12.88 3.83
N PRO A 111 13.30 -12.64 3.81
CA PRO A 111 14.24 -13.52 4.50
C PRO A 111 13.95 -13.49 6.00
N THR A 112 13.52 -14.62 6.56
CA THR A 112 13.36 -14.83 7.99
C THR A 112 14.75 -14.83 8.65
N THR A 113 15.21 -13.67 9.10
CA THR A 113 16.25 -13.61 10.13
C THR A 113 15.59 -13.96 11.46
N GLN A 114 15.86 -15.16 11.96
CA GLN A 114 15.60 -15.52 13.36
C GLN A 114 16.42 -14.59 14.25
N HIS A 115 15.78 -13.52 14.72
CA HIS A 115 16.29 -12.71 15.82
C HIS A 115 15.55 -13.16 17.10
N PRO A 116 16.25 -13.52 18.19
CA PRO A 116 15.58 -13.79 19.46
C PRO A 116 14.85 -12.54 19.96
N PRO A 117 13.78 -12.70 20.77
CA PRO A 117 12.94 -11.60 21.22
C PRO A 117 13.79 -10.57 22.00
N PRO A 118 13.59 -9.25 21.79
CA PRO A 118 14.21 -8.28 22.67
C PRO A 118 13.64 -8.47 24.07
N ALA A 119 14.54 -8.62 25.05
CA ALA A 119 14.20 -8.55 26.45
C ALA A 119 13.39 -7.27 26.71
N VAL A 120 12.31 -7.38 27.48
CA VAL A 120 11.58 -6.23 28.02
C VAL A 120 12.59 -5.40 28.81
N SER A 121 13.09 -4.33 28.17
CA SER A 121 13.89 -3.32 28.83
C SER A 121 12.92 -2.42 29.58
N THR A 122 12.71 -2.74 30.85
CA THR A 122 12.08 -1.84 31.83
C THR A 122 13.04 -0.67 32.07
N GLY A 123 13.20 0.20 31.08
CA GLY A 123 14.24 1.25 31.05
C GLY A 123 13.72 2.68 31.04
N TRP A 124 12.41 2.92 31.01
CA TRP A 124 11.83 4.28 30.96
C TRP A 124 11.36 4.84 32.30
N HIS A 125 11.64 4.16 33.41
CA HIS A 125 11.25 4.61 34.75
C HIS A 125 12.42 5.04 35.65
N LEU A 126 13.65 5.16 35.13
CA LEU A 126 14.83 5.50 35.93
C LEU A 126 15.78 6.49 35.24
N ALA A 127 15.23 7.56 34.63
CA ALA A 127 16.00 8.69 34.14
C ALA A 127 15.44 10.03 34.63
N ALA A 128 14.81 10.02 35.82
CA ALA A 128 14.29 11.22 36.50
C ALA A 128 14.98 11.49 37.86
N GLU A 129 16.01 10.73 38.23
CA GLU A 129 16.66 10.88 39.55
C GLU A 129 18.17 10.60 39.48
N GLU A 130 18.88 11.31 38.59
CA GLU A 130 20.35 11.48 38.61
C GLU A 130 20.70 12.61 37.62
N ALA A 131 20.19 13.82 37.91
CA ALA A 131 20.70 15.12 37.43
C ALA A 131 19.73 16.25 37.82
N ALA A 132 19.57 16.51 39.11
CA ALA A 132 19.16 17.81 39.65
C ALA A 132 19.44 17.88 41.15
#